data_AF-A0A519HJB2-F1
#
_entry.id   AF-A0A519HJB2-F1
#
_cell.length_a   1.000
_cell.length_b   1.000
_cell.length_c   1.000
_cell.angle_alpha   90.00
_cell.angle_beta   90.00
_cell.angle_gamma   90.00
#
_symmetry.space_group_name_H-M   'P 1'
#
loop_
_entity.id
_entity.type
_entity.pdbx_description
1 polymer ?
#
loop_
_entity_poly.entity_id
_entity_poly.type
_entity_poly.pdbx_seq_one_letter_code
_entity_poly.pdbx_strand_id
1 'polypeptide(L)'
;MRYKSLLASLALAGTLTACAHAPEAVVALPDYTPLVGELAPANARLYANCIGQAVASGTYSRAADGGGEELILFTCTGSAARAFWDALGPWSARIDSAFEHDGRSYRSTAKVQANMFGVDSCSTMNGADHRCVLTFNAGDFLDQ
;
A
#
# COMPACT_ATOMS: atom_id res chain seq x y z
N MET A 1 -42.67 9.86 -70.50
CA MET A 1 -42.66 8.46 -70.01
C MET A 1 -41.86 8.45 -68.71
N ARG A 2 -42.47 8.62 -67.53
CA ARG A 2 -43.19 7.65 -66.67
C ARG A 2 -42.37 6.40 -66.28
N TYR A 3 -41.77 6.44 -65.09
CA TYR A 3 -41.69 5.37 -64.06
C TYR A 3 -41.36 6.11 -62.73
N LYS A 4 -42.34 6.53 -61.91
CA LYS A 4 -43.06 5.79 -60.84
C LYS A 4 -42.15 5.13 -59.80
N SER A 5 -42.22 5.73 -58.60
CA SER A 5 -41.91 5.31 -57.24
C SER A 5 -41.96 3.81 -56.93
N LEU A 6 -41.10 3.37 -56.00
CA LEU A 6 -41.46 2.36 -54.99
C LEU A 6 -40.56 2.48 -53.75
N LEU A 7 -41.20 2.94 -52.66
CA LEU A 7 -40.80 2.76 -51.27
C LEU A 7 -40.83 1.27 -50.91
N ALA A 8 -39.78 0.77 -50.24
CA ALA A 8 -39.74 -0.48 -49.48
C ALA A 8 -38.35 -0.57 -48.82
N SER A 9 -38.11 -0.88 -47.56
CA SER A 9 -38.94 -1.24 -46.41
C SER A 9 -38.02 -1.15 -45.19
N LEU A 10 -38.61 -0.76 -44.06
CA LEU A 10 -38.02 -0.84 -42.72
C LEU A 10 -37.34 -2.19 -42.48
N ALA A 11 -36.10 -2.16 -41.98
CA ALA A 11 -35.52 -3.23 -41.18
C ALA A 11 -34.91 -2.63 -39.92
N LEU A 12 -35.77 -2.19 -38.99
CA LEU A 12 -35.39 -2.03 -37.58
C LEU A 12 -35.16 -3.43 -37.00
N ALA A 13 -33.95 -3.96 -37.20
CA ALA A 13 -33.52 -5.20 -36.59
C ALA A 13 -33.06 -4.93 -35.15
N GLY A 14 -34.02 -5.03 -34.22
CA GLY A 14 -33.85 -5.57 -32.87
C GLY A 14 -32.66 -5.08 -32.03
N THR A 15 -32.78 -3.89 -31.43
CA THR A 15 -32.10 -3.60 -30.16
C THR A 15 -32.93 -4.19 -29.01
N LEU A 16 -32.97 -5.51 -28.91
CA LEU A 16 -33.33 -6.18 -27.65
C LEU A 16 -32.06 -6.29 -26.83
N THR A 17 -31.66 -5.17 -26.19
CA THR A 17 -30.74 -5.24 -25.06
C THR A 17 -31.47 -5.97 -23.94
N ALA A 18 -31.30 -7.28 -23.87
CA ALA A 18 -31.69 -8.05 -22.71
C ALA A 18 -30.96 -7.44 -21.51
N CYS A 19 -31.71 -6.79 -20.62
CA CYS A 19 -31.26 -6.53 -19.26
C CYS A 19 -31.04 -7.90 -18.61
N ALA A 20 -29.84 -8.46 -18.79
CA ALA A 20 -29.35 -9.50 -17.91
C ALA A 20 -29.21 -8.83 -16.54
N HIS A 21 -30.28 -8.87 -15.75
CA HIS A 21 -30.20 -8.65 -14.32
C HIS A 21 -29.23 -9.69 -13.80
N ALA A 22 -27.98 -9.28 -13.56
CA ALA A 22 -27.05 -10.10 -12.82
C ALA A 22 -27.76 -10.50 -11.52
N PRO A 23 -27.73 -11.78 -11.12
CA PRO A 23 -28.31 -12.18 -9.84
C PRO A 23 -27.71 -11.28 -8.77
N GLU A 24 -28.58 -10.67 -7.98
CA GLU A 24 -28.21 -9.81 -6.86
C GLU A 24 -27.22 -10.59 -6.00
N ALA A 25 -25.99 -10.09 -5.87
CA ALA A 25 -24.97 -10.77 -5.10
C ALA A 25 -25.51 -10.92 -3.68
N VAL A 26 -25.67 -12.17 -3.22
CA VAL A 26 -26.08 -12.45 -1.85
C VAL A 26 -25.02 -11.84 -0.94
N VAL A 27 -25.39 -10.76 -0.24
CA VAL A 27 -24.52 -10.13 0.75
C VAL A 27 -24.41 -11.12 1.91
N ALA A 28 -23.28 -11.81 1.99
CA ALA A 28 -23.00 -12.69 3.12
C ALA A 28 -22.95 -11.85 4.41
N LEU A 29 -23.53 -12.38 5.49
CA LEU A 29 -23.35 -11.78 6.82
C LEU A 29 -21.86 -11.76 7.16
N PRO A 30 -21.34 -10.68 7.77
CA PRO A 30 -19.95 -10.64 8.20
C PRO A 30 -19.65 -11.79 9.18
N ASP A 31 -18.52 -12.46 8.98
CA ASP A 31 -17.98 -13.44 9.90
C ASP A 31 -17.09 -12.74 10.94
N TYR A 32 -17.48 -12.83 12.21
CA TYR A 32 -16.77 -12.24 13.34
C TYR A 32 -15.89 -13.25 14.10
N THR A 33 -15.67 -14.44 13.54
CA THR A 33 -14.79 -15.44 14.13
C THR A 33 -13.38 -14.85 14.28
N PRO A 34 -12.77 -14.89 15.49
CA PRO A 34 -11.43 -14.36 15.68
C PRO A 34 -10.40 -15.02 14.77
N LEU A 35 -9.49 -14.19 14.21
CA LEU A 35 -8.39 -14.70 13.39
C LEU A 35 -7.40 -15.49 14.25
N VAL A 36 -7.04 -16.68 13.78
CA VAL A 36 -5.95 -17.48 14.36
C VAL A 36 -4.65 -17.06 13.69
N GLY A 37 -3.71 -16.53 14.47
CA GLY A 37 -2.40 -16.09 13.96
C GLY A 37 -1.48 -17.27 13.62
N GLU A 38 -0.59 -17.04 12.66
CA GLU A 38 0.52 -17.94 12.35
C GLU A 38 1.81 -17.54 13.09
N LEU A 39 2.80 -18.43 13.11
CA LEU A 39 4.11 -18.09 13.66
C LEU A 39 4.76 -16.98 12.82
N ALA A 40 5.14 -15.88 13.47
CA ALA A 40 5.76 -14.74 12.80
C ALA A 40 7.09 -15.14 12.12
N PRO A 41 7.31 -14.78 10.84
CA PRO A 41 8.58 -15.01 10.17
C PRO A 41 9.69 -14.16 10.81
N ALA A 42 10.96 -14.52 10.58
CA ALA A 42 12.11 -13.84 11.19
C ALA A 42 12.09 -12.31 10.99
N ASN A 43 11.67 -11.85 9.79
CA ASN A 43 11.60 -10.43 9.47
C ASN A 43 10.56 -9.67 10.30
N ALA A 44 9.49 -10.32 10.80
CA ALA A 44 8.48 -9.67 11.63
C ALA A 44 9.08 -9.12 12.94
N ARG A 45 10.16 -9.73 13.45
CA ARG A 45 10.89 -9.20 14.61
C ARG A 45 11.55 -7.86 14.34
N LEU A 46 11.94 -7.56 13.09
CA LEU A 46 12.55 -6.28 12.72
C LEU A 46 11.52 -5.14 12.85
N TYR A 47 10.28 -5.40 12.42
CA TYR A 47 9.14 -4.50 12.62
C TYR A 47 8.88 -4.26 14.10
N ALA A 48 8.73 -5.34 14.88
CA ALA A 48 8.47 -5.24 16.32
C ALA A 48 9.57 -4.46 17.06
N ASN A 49 10.84 -4.69 16.74
CA ASN A 49 11.96 -3.98 17.36
C ASN A 49 11.98 -2.49 16.99
N CYS A 50 11.74 -2.15 15.72
CA CYS A 50 11.72 -0.77 15.27
C CYS A 50 10.54 0.00 15.88
N ILE A 51 9.33 -0.58 15.87
CA ILE A 51 8.14 0.00 16.52
C ILE A 51 8.37 0.14 18.02
N GLY A 52 8.88 -0.92 18.68
CA GLY A 52 9.16 -0.90 20.11
C GLY A 52 10.16 0.18 20.51
N GLN A 53 11.23 0.37 19.73
CA GLN A 53 12.16 1.48 19.95
C GLN A 53 11.47 2.82 19.71
N ALA A 54 10.74 2.99 18.62
CA ALA A 54 10.07 4.25 18.30
C ALA A 54 9.06 4.67 19.38
N VAL A 55 8.32 3.71 19.93
CA VAL A 55 7.41 3.94 21.07
C VAL A 55 8.20 4.34 22.31
N ALA A 56 9.28 3.62 22.63
CA ALA A 56 10.11 3.92 23.80
C ALA A 56 10.79 5.29 23.73
N SER A 57 11.12 5.78 22.53
CA SER A 57 11.70 7.11 22.32
C SER A 57 10.69 8.20 21.97
N GLY A 58 9.40 7.89 21.86
CA GLY A 58 8.38 8.85 21.43
C GLY A 58 8.55 9.36 19.99
N THR A 59 9.21 8.59 19.13
CA THR A 59 9.51 8.96 17.74
C THR A 59 8.49 8.37 16.77
N TYR A 60 7.21 8.66 17.03
CA TYR A 60 6.11 8.34 16.14
C TYR A 60 5.29 9.60 15.81
N SER A 61 4.72 9.65 14.60
CA SER A 61 3.96 10.81 14.12
C SER A 61 2.82 10.39 13.21
N ARG A 62 1.81 11.24 13.04
CA ARG A 62 0.78 11.07 12.02
C ARG A 62 1.31 11.47 10.64
N ALA A 63 0.81 10.83 9.59
CA ALA A 63 0.91 11.30 8.21
C ALA A 63 -0.43 11.11 7.50
N ALA A 64 -0.81 12.12 6.72
CA ALA A 64 -1.99 12.14 5.87
C ALA A 64 -1.59 12.71 4.49
N ASP A 65 -2.13 12.17 3.41
CA ASP A 65 -1.90 12.65 2.04
C ASP A 65 -3.13 13.39 1.45
N GLY A 66 -4.21 13.52 2.24
CA GLY A 66 -5.48 14.09 1.80
C GLY A 66 -6.35 13.13 0.97
N GLY A 67 -5.90 11.88 0.78
CA GLY A 67 -6.62 10.80 0.09
C GLY A 67 -7.54 9.97 0.99
N GLY A 68 -7.65 10.31 2.27
CA GLY A 68 -8.44 9.58 3.27
C GLY A 68 -7.71 8.42 3.94
N GLU A 69 -6.45 8.18 3.58
CA GLU A 69 -5.59 7.26 4.32
C GLU A 69 -4.87 8.01 5.44
N GLU A 70 -4.93 7.44 6.64
CA GLU A 70 -4.33 8.01 7.85
C GLU A 70 -3.32 7.03 8.42
N LEU A 71 -2.05 7.45 8.44
CA LEU A 71 -0.93 6.60 8.83
C LEU A 71 -0.30 7.07 10.13
N ILE A 72 0.18 6.10 10.92
CA ILE A 72 1.18 6.32 11.96
C ILE A 72 2.55 5.95 11.37
N LEU A 73 3.50 6.88 11.49
CA LEU A 73 4.89 6.70 11.14
C LEU A 73 5.69 6.38 12.39
N PHE A 74 6.31 5.20 12.47
CA PHE A 74 7.24 4.84 13.53
C PHE A 74 8.67 5.00 13.04
N THR A 75 9.42 5.93 13.62
CA THR A 75 10.83 6.16 13.27
C THR A 75 11.75 5.49 14.28
N CYS A 76 12.59 4.56 13.79
CA CYS A 76 13.67 3.96 14.57
C CYS A 76 15.05 4.36 14.01
N THR A 77 16.07 4.32 14.86
CA THR A 77 17.46 4.68 14.53
C THR A 77 18.45 3.68 15.16
N GLY A 78 19.75 3.87 14.90
CA GLY A 78 20.80 3.11 15.58
C GLY A 78 20.77 1.61 15.24
N SER A 79 20.91 0.74 16.26
CA SER A 79 21.02 -0.71 16.07
C SER A 79 19.75 -1.35 15.49
N ALA A 80 18.56 -0.88 15.90
CA ALA A 80 17.30 -1.37 15.37
C ALA A 80 17.18 -1.05 13.87
N ALA A 81 17.45 0.20 13.48
CA ALA A 81 17.42 0.62 12.09
C ALA A 81 18.49 -0.07 11.23
N ARG A 82 19.71 -0.27 11.77
CA ARG A 82 20.78 -0.98 11.07
C ARG A 82 20.40 -2.43 10.78
N ALA A 83 19.87 -3.15 11.77
CA ALA A 83 19.43 -4.53 11.59
C ALA A 83 18.35 -4.65 10.50
N PHE A 84 17.41 -3.71 10.48
CA PHE A 84 16.39 -3.65 9.44
C PHE A 84 17.01 -3.35 8.06
N TRP A 85 17.86 -2.33 7.96
CA TRP A 85 18.57 -1.95 6.73
C TRP A 85 19.33 -3.12 6.10
N ASP A 86 20.07 -3.87 6.92
CA ASP A 86 20.86 -5.01 6.49
C ASP A 86 19.96 -6.14 5.94
N ALA A 87 18.90 -6.48 6.67
CA ALA A 87 17.92 -7.49 6.24
C ALA A 87 17.13 -7.08 5.00
N LEU A 88 16.88 -5.77 4.82
CA LEU A 88 16.15 -5.24 3.67
C LEU A 88 16.99 -5.24 2.39
N GLY A 89 18.32 -5.37 2.47
CA GLY A 89 19.22 -5.35 1.32
C GLY A 89 18.85 -6.34 0.21
N PRO A 90 18.79 -7.65 0.48
CA PRO A 90 18.42 -8.65 -0.52
C PRO A 90 17.00 -8.48 -1.07
N TRP A 91 16.05 -8.05 -0.23
CA TRP A 91 14.67 -7.79 -0.65
C TRP A 91 14.62 -6.61 -1.62
N SER A 92 15.17 -5.47 -1.20
CA SER A 92 15.13 -4.23 -1.97
C SER A 92 15.87 -4.34 -3.31
N ALA A 93 16.98 -5.07 -3.36
CA ALA A 93 17.68 -5.38 -4.59
C ALA A 93 16.85 -6.25 -5.54
N ARG A 94 16.16 -7.27 -5.01
CA ARG A 94 15.29 -8.15 -5.83
C ARG A 94 14.13 -7.39 -6.45
N ILE A 95 13.53 -6.48 -5.71
CA ILE A 95 12.37 -5.72 -6.18
C ILE A 95 12.75 -4.36 -6.77
N ASP A 96 14.04 -4.05 -6.94
CA ASP A 96 14.52 -2.79 -7.51
C ASP A 96 13.88 -1.55 -6.85
N SER A 97 14.03 -1.50 -5.51
CA SER A 97 13.48 -0.43 -4.65
C SER A 97 14.56 0.30 -3.84
N ALA A 98 15.83 0.06 -4.18
CA ALA A 98 16.94 0.84 -3.63
C ALA A 98 17.17 2.08 -4.50
N PHE A 99 17.41 3.23 -3.87
CA PHE A 99 17.63 4.49 -4.56
C PHE A 99 18.49 5.45 -3.73
N GLU A 100 19.04 6.47 -4.37
CA GLU A 100 19.78 7.54 -3.71
C GLU A 100 18.96 8.83 -3.73
N HIS A 101 18.89 9.55 -2.62
CA HIS A 101 18.21 10.83 -2.52
C HIS A 101 18.83 11.68 -1.42
N ASP A 102 19.09 12.97 -1.69
CA ASP A 102 19.65 13.93 -0.72
C ASP A 102 20.87 13.41 0.08
N GLY A 103 21.77 12.72 -0.61
CA GLY A 103 23.00 12.16 -0.02
C GLY A 103 22.78 10.95 0.89
N ARG A 104 21.59 10.35 0.86
CA ARG A 104 21.25 9.11 1.57
C ARG A 104 20.94 7.99 0.58
N SER A 105 21.43 6.80 0.93
CA SER A 105 21.01 5.56 0.30
C SER A 105 19.73 5.07 0.96
N TYR A 106 18.74 4.69 0.17
CA TYR A 106 17.44 4.17 0.62
C TYR A 106 17.25 2.72 0.18
N ARG A 107 16.46 2.00 0.97
CA ARG A 107 15.90 0.69 0.69
C ARG A 107 14.48 0.67 1.20
N SER A 108 13.53 0.17 0.42
CA SER A 108 12.13 0.06 0.84
C SER A 108 11.56 -1.34 0.67
N THR A 109 10.45 -1.60 1.35
CA THR A 109 9.72 -2.88 1.26
C THR A 109 8.85 -2.95 -0.01
N ALA A 110 8.54 -1.80 -0.60
CA ALA A 110 7.85 -1.66 -1.88
C ALA A 110 8.53 -0.63 -2.79
N LYS A 111 8.30 -0.71 -4.10
CA LYS A 111 8.73 0.34 -5.04
C LYS A 111 7.95 1.63 -4.76
N VAL A 112 8.68 2.73 -4.63
CA VAL A 112 8.11 4.07 -4.53
C VAL A 112 7.50 4.45 -5.88
N GLN A 113 6.19 4.75 -5.92
CA GLN A 113 5.50 5.10 -7.16
C GLN A 113 5.37 6.62 -7.33
N ALA A 114 4.82 7.29 -6.33
CA ALA A 114 4.64 8.74 -6.34
C ALA A 114 5.40 9.41 -5.18
N ASN A 115 5.33 8.82 -3.98
CA ASN A 115 5.97 9.31 -2.77
C ASN A 115 6.14 8.15 -1.75
N MET A 116 6.68 8.45 -0.57
CA MET A 116 6.95 7.46 0.49
C MET A 116 5.73 7.07 1.33
N PHE A 117 4.54 7.59 1.02
CA PHE A 117 3.33 7.32 1.78
C PHE A 117 2.95 5.83 1.69
N GLY A 118 2.74 5.19 2.84
CA GLY A 118 2.49 3.74 2.93
C GLY A 118 3.68 2.85 2.59
N VAL A 119 4.88 3.41 2.41
CA VAL A 119 6.10 2.64 2.07
C VAL A 119 7.05 2.59 3.25
N ASP A 120 7.22 1.40 3.84
CA ASP A 120 8.26 1.19 4.84
C ASP A 120 9.64 1.32 4.20
N SER A 121 10.52 2.09 4.83
CA SER A 121 11.83 2.36 4.28
C SER A 121 12.90 2.53 5.34
N CYS A 122 14.12 2.20 4.96
CA CYS A 122 15.32 2.50 5.71
C CYS A 122 16.25 3.35 4.86
N SER A 123 17.05 4.18 5.51
CA SER A 123 18.08 4.99 4.86
C SER A 123 19.35 5.08 5.70
N THR A 124 20.47 5.34 5.04
CA THR A 124 21.79 5.52 5.64
C THR A 124 22.54 6.64 4.94
N MET A 125 23.39 7.36 5.68
CA MET A 125 24.32 8.33 5.12
C MET A 125 25.74 7.81 5.31
N ASN A 126 26.49 7.63 4.21
CA ASN A 126 27.86 7.09 4.22
C ASN A 126 28.00 5.73 4.93
N GLY A 127 26.98 4.86 4.86
CA GLY A 127 26.96 3.58 5.58
C GLY A 127 26.84 3.70 7.11
N ALA A 128 26.57 4.91 7.61
CA ALA A 128 26.28 5.22 9.00
C ALA A 128 24.90 5.89 9.13
N ASP A 129 24.53 6.32 10.34
CA ASP A 129 23.29 7.07 10.59
C ASP A 129 22.03 6.39 10.00
N HIS A 130 21.83 5.13 10.39
CA HIS A 130 20.68 4.34 9.95
C HIS A 130 19.39 4.89 10.57
N ARG A 131 18.41 5.13 9.71
CA ARG A 131 17.06 5.54 10.09
C ARG A 131 16.05 4.72 9.30
N CYS A 132 15.08 4.13 9.96
CA CYS A 132 13.94 3.52 9.28
C CYS A 132 12.63 4.19 9.71
N VAL A 133 11.69 4.25 8.79
CA VAL A 133 10.32 4.72 8.98
C VAL A 133 9.39 3.59 8.57
N LEU A 134 8.60 3.10 9.53
CA LEU A 134 7.56 2.10 9.30
C LEU A 134 6.20 2.77 9.31
N THR A 135 5.35 2.37 8.39
CA THR A 135 4.02 2.92 8.20
C THR A 135 2.97 1.95 8.73
N PHE A 136 1.99 2.46 9.46
CA PHE A 136 0.86 1.68 9.96
C PHE A 136 -0.43 2.39 9.59
N ASN A 137 -1.32 1.73 8.86
CA ASN A 137 -2.63 2.27 8.54
C ASN A 137 -3.54 2.21 9.77
N ALA A 138 -3.90 3.38 10.29
CA ALA A 138 -4.77 3.53 11.45
C ALA A 138 -6.19 3.99 11.09
N GLY A 139 -6.40 4.39 9.83
CA GLY A 139 -7.68 4.92 9.34
C GLY A 139 -8.17 6.16 10.08
N ASP A 140 -9.44 6.50 9.85
CA ASP A 140 -10.10 7.74 10.33
C ASP A 140 -10.14 7.89 11.86
N PHE A 141 -9.72 6.87 12.61
CA PHE A 141 -9.60 6.97 14.06
C PHE A 141 -8.57 8.03 14.49
N LEU A 142 -7.58 8.35 13.65
CA LEU A 142 -6.58 9.39 13.94
C LEU A 142 -7.11 10.83 13.87
N ASP A 143 -8.35 11.04 13.41
CA ASP A 143 -8.99 12.35 13.36
C ASP A 143 -9.80 12.72 14.62
N GLN A 144 -9.81 11.83 15.62
CA GLN A 144 -10.56 12.01 16.87
C GLN A 144 -9.78 12.76 17.96
#